data_AF-A0AA95SV29-F1
#
_entry.id   AF-A0AA95SV29-F1
#
_cell.length_a   1.000
_cell.length_b   1.000
_cell.length_c   1.000
_cell.angle_alpha   90.00
_cell.angle_beta   90.00
_cell.angle_gamma   90.00
#
_symmetry.space_group_name_H-M   'P 1'
#
loop_
_entity.id
_entity.type
_entity.pdbx_description
1 polymer ?
#
loop_
_entity_poly.entity_id
_entity_poly.type
_entity_poly.pdbx_seq_one_letter_code
_entity_poly.pdbx_strand_id
1 'polypeptide(L)'
;MNRSNFRFFERLRVRWAEIDAQQIVFNGHYLTYFDTAVGGYWRALALPYAETMQSLGGDLFVRKATLEYLGSARYDDQLEIGVRCERVGNSSMLVQCAVFRADELLVHGELIYVFADAQTQTPKPVPETLRQALTGFEAGAAMVEVHVGAWSELGTDASRIRQAVFVDEQKIPAEMEWDAGDASCLHAVAYNRLGKALATGRLLEHVPGVAKIGRMAVLRPMRGGQVGRQVLEALMAAGRERGYREVLLHAQLSAAGFYTRAGFVQRGPVFEEAGIGHVEMVRDL
;
A
#
# COMPACT_ATOMS: atom_id res chain seq x y z
N MET A 1 21.85 2.66 16.82
CA MET A 1 21.32 2.47 15.45
C MET A 1 20.83 3.82 14.93
N ASN A 2 21.11 4.17 13.67
CA ASN A 2 20.72 5.47 13.11
C ASN A 2 19.38 5.35 12.37
N ARG A 3 18.54 6.39 12.48
CA ARG A 3 17.29 6.54 11.74
C ARG A 3 17.47 6.39 10.22
N SER A 4 18.59 6.84 9.68
CA SER A 4 18.93 6.69 8.24
C SER A 4 19.04 5.25 7.76
N ASN A 5 19.13 4.28 8.65
CA ASN A 5 19.25 2.86 8.30
C ASN A 5 17.91 2.24 7.86
N PHE A 6 16.80 2.96 8.02
CA PHE A 6 15.45 2.49 7.73
C PHE A 6 14.86 3.21 6.54
N ARG A 7 14.30 2.45 5.59
CA ARG A 7 13.55 3.00 4.46
C ARG A 7 12.07 3.19 4.73
N PHE A 8 11.54 2.46 5.70
CA PHE A 8 10.14 2.49 6.05
C PHE A 8 9.96 2.90 7.51
N PHE A 9 8.98 3.77 7.73
CA PHE A 9 8.52 4.16 9.06
C PHE A 9 7.01 4.07 9.12
N GLU A 10 6.51 3.41 10.16
CA GLU A 10 5.11 3.52 10.57
C GLU A 10 5.02 4.61 11.64
N ARG A 11 3.93 5.38 11.65
CA ARG A 11 3.69 6.42 12.66
C ARG A 11 2.65 5.94 13.65
N LEU A 12 2.96 6.05 14.94
CA LEU A 12 2.02 5.71 16.01
C LEU A 12 1.95 6.85 17.03
N ARG A 13 0.81 6.93 17.72
CA ARG A 13 0.63 7.78 18.88
C ARG A 13 0.34 6.89 20.08
N VAL A 14 1.11 7.05 21.15
CA VAL A 14 0.98 6.24 22.36
C VAL A 14 -0.40 6.46 22.97
N ARG A 15 -1.09 5.36 23.26
CA ARG A 15 -2.46 5.36 23.79
C ARG A 15 -2.43 5.22 25.30
N TRP A 16 -3.46 5.74 25.96
CA TRP A 16 -3.59 5.66 27.42
C TRP A 16 -3.52 4.21 27.94
N ALA A 17 -4.17 3.28 27.24
CA ALA A 17 -4.21 1.87 27.62
C ALA A 17 -2.85 1.15 27.58
N GLU A 18 -1.81 1.79 27.04
CA GLU A 18 -0.48 1.22 26.87
C GLU A 18 0.49 1.65 27.99
N ILE A 19 0.04 2.52 28.90
CA ILE A 19 0.84 3.07 30.00
C ILE A 19 0.71 2.22 31.25
N ASP A 20 1.84 1.88 31.89
CA ASP A 20 1.88 1.15 33.15
C ASP A 20 1.96 2.05 34.38
N ALA A 21 2.05 1.43 35.56
CA ALA A 21 2.15 2.13 36.84
C ALA A 21 3.41 3.03 36.96
N GLN A 22 4.43 2.82 36.13
CA GLN A 22 5.63 3.66 36.07
C GLN A 22 5.45 4.88 35.16
N GLN A 23 4.25 5.10 34.61
CA GLN A 23 3.89 6.23 33.73
C GLN A 23 4.66 6.23 32.39
N ILE A 24 5.04 5.04 31.93
CA ILE A 24 5.67 4.81 30.62
C ILE A 24 4.94 3.69 29.89
N VAL A 25 5.23 3.54 28.60
CA VAL A 25 4.73 2.39 27.82
C VAL A 25 5.20 1.08 28.42
N PHE A 26 4.26 0.18 28.73
CA PHE A 26 4.57 -1.16 29.22
C PHE A 26 5.42 -1.91 28.19
N ASN A 27 6.49 -2.56 28.65
CA ASN A 27 7.51 -3.17 27.79
C ASN A 27 6.95 -4.10 26.69
N GLY A 28 5.90 -4.86 26.99
CA GLY A 28 5.26 -5.80 26.04
C GLY A 28 4.58 -5.12 24.85
N HIS A 29 4.12 -3.87 24.99
CA HIS A 29 3.42 -3.17 23.90
C HIS A 29 4.33 -2.81 22.73
N TYR A 30 5.65 -2.75 22.93
CA TYR A 30 6.60 -2.52 21.84
C TYR A 30 6.55 -3.64 20.78
N LEU A 31 6.22 -4.88 21.15
CA LEU A 31 5.99 -5.95 20.17
C LEU A 31 4.73 -5.70 19.33
N THR A 32 3.68 -5.13 19.92
CA THR A 32 2.46 -4.73 19.19
C THR A 32 2.74 -3.57 18.22
N TYR A 33 3.61 -2.63 18.62
CA TYR A 33 4.06 -1.56 17.74
C TYR A 33 4.85 -2.11 16.55
N PHE A 34 5.75 -3.07 16.79
CA PHE A 34 6.49 -3.75 15.72
C PHE A 34 5.58 -4.52 14.78
N ASP A 35 4.59 -5.26 15.28
CA ASP A 35 3.63 -5.99 14.45
C ASP A 35 2.87 -5.05 13.49
N THR A 36 2.36 -3.94 14.03
CA THR A 36 1.68 -2.90 13.22
C THR A 36 2.61 -2.35 12.14
N ALA A 37 3.84 -2.03 12.51
CA ALA A 37 4.83 -1.47 11.59
C ALA A 37 5.29 -2.48 10.52
N VAL A 38 5.42 -3.76 10.86
CA VAL A 38 5.71 -4.84 9.91
C VAL A 38 4.57 -4.97 8.89
N GLY A 39 3.31 -4.84 9.30
CA GLY A 39 2.18 -4.76 8.38
C GLY A 39 2.28 -3.59 7.38
N GLY A 40 2.75 -2.43 7.84
CA GLY A 40 3.06 -1.28 6.98
C GLY A 40 4.24 -1.53 6.04
N TYR A 41 5.27 -2.21 6.52
CA TYR A 41 6.44 -2.60 5.73
C TYR A 41 6.05 -3.52 4.56
N TRP A 42 5.16 -4.51 4.77
CA TRP A 42 4.62 -5.34 3.68
C TRP A 42 3.85 -4.53 2.62
N ARG A 43 3.10 -3.50 3.04
CA ARG A 43 2.47 -2.56 2.10
C ARG A 43 3.52 -1.77 1.31
N ALA A 44 4.60 -1.33 1.94
CA ALA A 44 5.69 -0.61 1.27
C ALA A 44 6.45 -1.50 0.26
N LEU A 45 6.53 -2.81 0.53
CA LEU A 45 7.01 -3.82 -0.42
C LEU A 45 6.06 -4.11 -1.59
N ALA A 46 4.84 -3.55 -1.56
CA ALA A 46 3.77 -3.84 -2.51
C ALA A 46 3.37 -5.34 -2.53
N LEU A 47 3.40 -5.98 -1.37
CA LEU A 47 3.06 -7.39 -1.20
C LEU A 47 1.85 -7.53 -0.27
N PRO A 48 0.64 -7.84 -0.79
CA PRO A 48 -0.50 -8.23 0.04
C PRO A 48 -0.14 -9.49 0.83
N TYR A 49 0.13 -9.37 2.13
CA TYR A 49 0.77 -10.41 2.94
C TYR A 49 0.14 -11.79 2.76
N ALA A 50 -1.15 -11.94 3.09
CA ALA A 50 -1.84 -13.23 3.10
C ALA A 50 -1.83 -13.91 1.72
N GLU A 51 -2.19 -13.16 0.67
CA GLU A 51 -2.21 -13.67 -0.70
C GLU A 51 -0.80 -14.00 -1.21
N THR A 52 0.20 -13.19 -0.81
CA THR A 52 1.60 -13.42 -1.17
C THR A 52 2.10 -14.71 -0.54
N MET A 53 1.94 -14.87 0.77
CA MET A 53 2.36 -16.07 1.50
C MET A 53 1.67 -17.33 0.94
N GLN A 54 0.36 -17.26 0.70
CA GLN A 54 -0.39 -18.33 0.05
C GLN A 54 0.19 -18.69 -1.33
N SER A 55 0.47 -17.71 -2.19
CA SER A 55 1.04 -17.95 -3.53
C SER A 55 2.45 -18.54 -3.49
N LEU A 56 3.20 -18.24 -2.44
CA LEU A 56 4.55 -18.76 -2.21
C LEU A 56 4.55 -20.16 -1.55
N GLY A 57 3.38 -20.66 -1.17
CA GLY A 57 3.20 -21.98 -0.56
C GLY A 57 3.83 -22.09 0.83
N GLY A 58 3.77 -21.03 1.64
CA GLY A 58 4.27 -21.03 3.01
C GLY A 58 3.85 -19.77 3.77
N ASP A 59 4.34 -19.61 4.99
CA ASP A 59 4.09 -18.44 5.84
C ASP A 59 5.31 -18.12 6.71
N LEU A 60 5.33 -16.95 7.34
CA LEU A 60 6.39 -16.50 8.22
C LEU A 60 5.99 -16.65 9.68
N PHE A 61 6.77 -17.44 10.41
CA PHE A 61 6.58 -17.68 11.84
C PHE A 61 7.68 -16.99 12.63
N VAL A 62 7.31 -16.19 13.62
CA VAL A 62 8.28 -15.59 14.54
C VAL A 62 8.94 -16.69 15.38
N ARG A 63 10.26 -16.80 15.29
CA ARG A 63 11.08 -17.78 16.03
C ARG A 63 11.75 -17.17 17.25
N LYS A 64 12.12 -15.89 17.17
CA LYS A 64 12.78 -15.14 18.25
C LYS A 64 12.43 -13.67 18.13
N ALA A 65 12.19 -13.02 19.27
CA ALA A 65 12.14 -11.58 19.41
C ALA A 65 13.13 -11.15 20.51
N THR A 66 13.97 -10.18 20.21
CA THR A 66 14.89 -9.54 21.17
C THR A 66 14.56 -8.06 21.23
N LEU A 67 14.52 -7.48 22.43
CA LEU A 67 14.25 -6.05 22.62
C LEU A 67 15.30 -5.46 23.56
N GLU A 68 15.85 -4.32 23.15
CA GLU A 68 16.72 -3.48 23.95
C GLU A 68 16.01 -2.15 24.23
N TYR A 69 15.78 -1.84 25.50
CA TYR A 69 15.11 -0.63 25.95
C TYR A 69 16.16 0.41 26.35
N LEU A 70 16.25 1.49 25.58
CA LEU A 70 17.25 2.55 25.72
C LEU A 70 16.64 3.83 26.32
N GLY A 71 15.33 4.01 26.15
CA GLY A 71 14.55 5.10 26.70
C GLY A 71 13.07 4.72 26.82
N SER A 72 12.27 5.65 27.34
CA SER A 72 10.84 5.41 27.61
C SER A 72 9.95 6.36 26.82
N ALA A 73 8.92 5.79 26.20
CA ALA A 73 7.81 6.55 25.63
C ALA A 73 6.73 6.80 26.71
N ARG A 74 6.03 7.93 26.59
CA ARG A 74 4.97 8.36 27.50
C ARG A 74 3.66 8.55 26.76
N TYR A 75 2.58 8.75 27.51
CA TYR A 75 1.26 9.04 26.95
C TYR A 75 1.34 10.19 25.94
N ASP A 76 0.65 10.03 24.82
CA ASP A 76 0.55 10.99 23.71
C ASP A 76 1.85 11.29 22.94
N ASP A 77 2.96 10.61 23.26
CA ASP A 77 4.18 10.67 22.43
C ASP A 77 3.84 10.23 20.99
N GLN A 78 4.34 11.00 20.03
CA GLN A 78 4.36 10.60 18.63
C GLN A 78 5.63 9.81 18.37
N LEU A 79 5.47 8.56 17.97
CA LEU A 79 6.58 7.65 17.70
C LEU A 79 6.63 7.30 16.22
N GLU A 80 7.85 7.04 15.75
CA GLU A 80 8.10 6.52 14.41
C GLU A 80 8.83 5.19 14.54
N ILE A 81 8.24 4.13 14.00
CA ILE A 81 8.78 2.78 14.06
C ILE A 81 9.46 2.48 12.73
N GLY A 82 10.79 2.49 12.74
CA GLY A 82 11.59 2.03 11.61
C GLY A 82 11.50 0.51 11.49
N VAL A 83 11.30 0.00 10.28
CA VAL A 83 11.35 -1.45 9.97
C VAL A 83 12.25 -1.68 8.77
N ARG A 84 13.11 -2.69 8.87
CA ARG A 84 14.03 -3.11 7.81
C ARG A 84 14.25 -4.62 7.85
N CYS A 85 14.30 -5.26 6.68
CA CYS A 85 14.88 -6.60 6.57
C CYS A 85 16.41 -6.50 6.52
N GLU A 86 17.08 -6.84 7.62
CA GLU A 86 18.54 -6.76 7.72
C GLU A 86 19.21 -7.87 6.91
N ARG A 87 18.66 -9.09 6.97
CA ARG A 87 19.26 -10.26 6.33
C ARG A 87 18.22 -11.31 6.01
N VAL A 88 18.34 -11.94 4.84
CA VAL A 88 17.59 -13.14 4.47
C VAL A 88 18.55 -14.33 4.43
N GLY A 89 18.39 -15.29 5.34
CA GLY A 89 19.14 -16.55 5.39
C GLY A 89 18.56 -17.61 4.45
N ASN A 90 18.80 -18.90 4.73
CA ASN A 90 18.24 -19.99 3.93
C ASN A 90 16.72 -20.10 4.14
N SER A 91 16.28 -20.44 5.36
CA SER A 91 14.86 -20.58 5.74
C SER A 91 14.36 -19.48 6.68
N SER A 92 15.17 -18.46 6.94
CA SER A 92 14.83 -17.41 7.91
C SER A 92 15.19 -16.02 7.41
N MET A 93 14.62 -15.00 8.04
CA MET A 93 14.97 -13.60 7.85
C MET A 93 15.07 -12.89 9.20
N LEU A 94 16.02 -11.96 9.28
CA LEU A 94 16.18 -11.04 10.40
C LEU A 94 15.54 -9.70 10.00
N VAL A 95 14.51 -9.31 10.74
CA VAL A 95 13.85 -8.01 10.63
C VAL A 95 14.27 -7.18 11.84
N GLN A 96 14.83 -6.00 11.59
CA GLN A 96 15.14 -5.03 12.62
C GLN A 96 14.03 -4.01 12.73
N CYS A 97 13.66 -3.70 13.96
CA CYS A 97 12.73 -2.66 14.31
C CYS A 97 13.39 -1.63 15.23
N ALA A 98 12.95 -0.39 15.15
CA ALA A 98 13.45 0.69 15.99
C ALA A 98 12.34 1.69 16.30
N VAL A 99 12.15 2.04 17.56
CA VAL A 99 11.19 3.06 17.97
C VAL A 99 11.91 4.36 18.24
N PHE A 100 11.53 5.41 17.52
CA PHE A 100 12.05 6.74 17.70
C PHE A 100 10.99 7.70 18.23
N ARG A 101 11.42 8.65 19.07
CA ARG A 101 10.68 9.88 19.36
C ARG A 101 11.50 11.03 18.78
N ALA A 102 11.01 11.63 17.68
CA ALA A 102 11.83 12.46 16.80
C ALA A 102 13.11 11.72 16.35
N ASP A 103 14.28 12.17 16.80
CA ASP A 103 15.58 11.55 16.49
C ASP A 103 16.13 10.67 17.63
N GLU A 104 15.47 10.64 18.79
CA GLU A 104 15.87 9.84 19.93
C GLU A 104 15.45 8.38 19.75
N LEU A 105 16.40 7.45 19.77
CA LEU A 105 16.13 6.01 19.77
C LEU A 105 15.72 5.54 21.16
N LEU A 106 14.48 5.05 21.30
CA LEU A 106 13.94 4.57 22.57
C LEU A 106 14.05 3.06 22.72
N VAL A 107 13.75 2.30 21.67
CA VAL A 107 13.76 0.83 21.70
C VAL A 107 14.31 0.28 20.40
N HIS A 108 15.18 -0.71 20.50
CA HIS A 108 15.61 -1.54 19.37
C HIS A 108 15.02 -2.94 19.49
N GLY A 109 14.48 -3.47 18.39
CA GLY A 109 13.98 -4.83 18.29
C GLY A 109 14.66 -5.62 17.18
N GLU A 110 14.89 -6.90 17.43
CA GLU A 110 15.28 -7.89 16.41
C GLU A 110 14.26 -9.04 16.38
N LEU A 111 13.64 -9.25 15.23
CA LEU A 111 12.68 -10.31 14.98
C LEU A 111 13.28 -11.31 13.99
N ILE A 112 13.35 -12.57 14.37
CA ILE A 112 13.73 -13.67 13.46
C ILE A 112 12.45 -14.37 13.02
N TYR A 113 12.14 -14.25 11.73
CA TYR A 113 11.07 -15.02 11.10
C TYR A 113 11.64 -16.23 10.37
N VAL A 114 10.94 -17.36 10.45
CA VAL A 114 11.23 -18.58 9.68
C VAL A 114 10.13 -18.76 8.65
N PHE A 115 10.51 -18.91 7.39
CA PHE A 115 9.58 -19.32 6.35
C PHE A 115 9.33 -20.81 6.46
N ALA A 116 8.08 -21.20 6.57
CA ALA A 116 7.68 -22.58 6.79
C ALA A 116 6.41 -22.92 6.02
N ASP A 117 6.17 -24.20 5.82
CA ASP A 117 4.87 -24.68 5.35
C ASP A 117 3.76 -24.28 6.33
N ALA A 118 2.67 -23.69 5.81
CA ALA A 118 1.62 -23.12 6.66
C ALA A 118 0.84 -24.18 7.46
N GLN A 119 0.77 -25.43 6.99
CA GLN A 119 0.02 -26.50 7.65
C GLN A 119 0.88 -27.30 8.62
N THR A 120 2.07 -27.71 8.16
CA THR A 120 2.96 -28.59 8.93
C THR A 120 3.95 -27.83 9.80
N GLN A 121 4.10 -26.51 9.60
CA GLN A 121 5.07 -25.64 10.27
C GLN A 121 6.52 -26.11 10.11
N THR A 122 6.79 -26.87 9.04
CA THR A 122 8.13 -27.35 8.70
C THR A 122 8.91 -26.26 7.95
N PRO A 123 10.15 -25.94 8.34
CA PRO A 123 10.92 -24.89 7.67
C PRO A 123 11.15 -25.19 6.18
N LYS A 124 11.02 -24.16 5.35
CA LYS A 124 11.28 -24.19 3.90
C LYS A 124 12.28 -23.09 3.54
N PRO A 125 13.05 -23.26 2.45
CA PRO A 125 13.84 -22.15 1.93
C PRO A 125 12.96 -20.93 1.65
N VAL A 126 13.44 -19.73 2.01
CA VAL A 126 12.79 -18.48 1.64
C VAL A 126 12.78 -18.39 0.12
N PRO A 127 11.60 -18.25 -0.53
CA PRO A 127 11.50 -18.19 -1.98
C PRO A 127 12.35 -17.07 -2.56
N GLU A 128 12.99 -17.34 -3.70
CA GLU A 128 13.91 -16.39 -4.32
C GLU A 128 13.22 -15.08 -4.74
N THR A 129 11.97 -15.15 -5.19
CA THR A 129 11.17 -13.96 -5.52
C THR A 129 10.92 -13.08 -4.29
N LEU A 130 10.66 -13.68 -3.12
CA LEU A 130 10.51 -12.96 -1.86
C LEU A 130 11.84 -12.36 -1.41
N ARG A 131 12.93 -13.11 -1.52
CA ARG A 131 14.29 -12.61 -1.24
C ARG A 131 14.59 -11.37 -2.07
N GLN A 132 14.38 -11.42 -3.38
CA GLN A 132 14.64 -10.32 -4.31
C GLN A 132 13.73 -9.10 -4.08
N ALA A 133 12.49 -9.31 -3.64
CA ALA A 133 11.60 -8.22 -3.27
C ALA A 133 12.13 -7.51 -2.00
N LEU A 134 12.53 -8.27 -0.98
CA LEU A 134 13.08 -7.71 0.27
C LEU A 134 14.40 -6.98 0.02
N THR A 135 15.35 -7.59 -0.69
CA THR A 135 16.65 -6.97 -0.97
C THR A 135 16.60 -5.85 -2.00
N GLY A 136 15.58 -5.83 -2.87
CA GLY A 136 15.31 -4.77 -3.85
C GLY A 136 14.63 -3.54 -3.25
N PHE A 137 13.66 -3.73 -2.34
CA PHE A 137 13.46 -2.77 -1.23
C PHE A 137 14.78 -2.66 -0.43
N GLU A 138 14.99 -2.00 0.68
CA GLU A 138 16.37 -1.86 1.24
C GLU A 138 17.43 -1.19 0.33
N ALA A 139 17.87 -1.78 -0.81
CA ALA A 139 18.80 -1.22 -1.80
C ALA A 139 18.29 0.00 -2.61
N GLY A 140 16.99 0.26 -2.64
CA GLY A 140 16.42 1.49 -3.23
C GLY A 140 15.48 1.27 -4.41
N ALA A 141 15.25 0.02 -4.84
CA ALA A 141 14.45 -0.27 -6.02
C ALA A 141 12.97 0.11 -5.86
N ALA A 142 12.34 0.40 -7.00
CA ALA A 142 10.91 0.49 -7.11
C ALA A 142 10.27 -0.89 -6.91
N MET A 143 9.19 -0.91 -6.11
CA MET A 143 8.44 -2.13 -5.79
C MET A 143 7.21 -2.32 -6.66
N VAL A 144 6.84 -1.28 -7.40
CA VAL A 144 5.66 -1.23 -8.25
C VAL A 144 6.09 -0.67 -9.60
N GLU A 145 5.55 -1.27 -10.66
CA GLU A 145 5.63 -0.78 -12.02
C GLU A 145 4.20 -0.54 -12.51
N VAL A 146 3.95 0.61 -13.14
CA VAL A 146 2.64 0.93 -13.70
C VAL A 146 2.72 0.81 -15.22
N HIS A 147 1.93 -0.10 -15.77
CA HIS A 147 1.78 -0.26 -17.21
C HIS A 147 0.58 0.55 -17.67
N VAL A 148 0.75 1.26 -18.79
CA VAL A 148 -0.28 2.09 -19.39
C VAL A 148 -0.49 1.62 -20.82
N GLY A 149 -1.72 1.22 -21.17
CA GLY A 149 -1.96 0.48 -22.40
C GLY A 149 -3.44 0.31 -22.74
N ALA A 150 -3.68 -0.43 -23.81
CA ALA A 150 -5.03 -0.69 -24.31
C ALA A 150 -5.74 -1.79 -23.49
N TRP A 151 -7.06 -1.87 -23.63
CA TRP A 151 -7.85 -2.92 -22.98
C TRP A 151 -7.44 -4.34 -23.38
N SER A 152 -7.01 -4.54 -24.63
CA SER A 152 -6.51 -5.84 -25.11
C SER A 152 -5.26 -6.33 -24.35
N GLU A 153 -4.51 -5.42 -23.73
CA GLU A 153 -3.27 -5.72 -23.02
C GLU A 153 -3.52 -5.84 -21.51
N LEU A 154 -4.29 -4.89 -20.94
CA LEU A 154 -4.41 -4.73 -19.48
C LEU A 154 -5.80 -5.10 -18.93
N GLY A 155 -6.78 -5.32 -19.80
CA GLY A 155 -8.19 -5.46 -19.40
C GLY A 155 -8.47 -6.67 -18.54
N THR A 156 -7.72 -7.77 -18.70
CA THR A 156 -7.87 -8.96 -17.84
C THR A 156 -7.53 -8.66 -16.38
N ASP A 157 -6.41 -7.98 -16.12
CA ASP A 157 -5.99 -7.66 -14.75
C ASP A 157 -6.76 -6.48 -14.16
N ALA A 158 -7.03 -5.45 -14.97
CA ALA A 158 -7.91 -4.35 -14.57
C ALA A 158 -9.28 -4.88 -14.14
N SER A 159 -9.86 -5.80 -14.90
CA SER A 159 -11.17 -6.40 -14.58
C SER A 159 -11.14 -7.17 -13.26
N ARG A 160 -10.09 -7.94 -12.98
CA ARG A 160 -9.97 -8.67 -11.71
C ARG A 160 -9.96 -7.73 -10.50
N ILE A 161 -9.22 -6.63 -10.59
CA ILE A 161 -9.15 -5.64 -9.51
C ILE A 161 -10.49 -4.93 -9.35
N ARG A 162 -11.12 -4.51 -10.46
CA ARG A 162 -12.42 -3.84 -10.47
C ARG A 162 -13.53 -4.74 -9.91
N GLN A 163 -13.55 -6.03 -10.27
CA GLN A 163 -14.46 -7.01 -9.69
C GLN A 163 -14.28 -7.10 -8.17
N ALA A 164 -13.04 -7.28 -7.70
CA ALA A 164 -12.76 -7.41 -6.26
C ALA A 164 -13.15 -6.15 -5.46
N VAL A 165 -12.97 -4.96 -6.03
CA VAL A 165 -13.19 -3.69 -5.31
C VAL A 165 -14.63 -3.17 -5.48
N PHE A 166 -15.15 -3.10 -6.71
CA PHE A 166 -16.43 -2.48 -6.97
C PHE A 166 -17.60 -3.44 -6.75
N VAL A 167 -17.48 -4.68 -7.22
CA VAL A 167 -18.58 -5.64 -7.13
C VAL A 167 -18.52 -6.42 -5.81
N ASP A 168 -17.40 -7.07 -5.52
CA ASP A 168 -17.31 -7.96 -4.36
C ASP A 168 -17.28 -7.19 -3.04
N GLU A 169 -16.54 -6.07 -2.98
CA GLU A 169 -16.40 -5.26 -1.77
C GLU A 169 -17.49 -4.18 -1.67
N GLN A 170 -17.65 -3.32 -2.70
CA GLN A 170 -18.59 -2.19 -2.65
C GLN A 170 -20.02 -2.55 -3.06
N LYS A 171 -20.28 -3.78 -3.52
CA LYS A 171 -21.61 -4.28 -3.89
C LYS A 171 -22.27 -3.48 -5.04
N ILE A 172 -21.46 -2.89 -5.92
CA ILE A 172 -21.94 -2.30 -7.16
C ILE A 172 -22.40 -3.43 -8.09
N PRO A 173 -23.60 -3.37 -8.70
CA PRO A 173 -24.06 -4.39 -9.65
C PRO A 173 -23.07 -4.59 -10.79
N ALA A 174 -22.74 -5.85 -11.11
CA ALA A 174 -21.69 -6.19 -12.08
C ALA A 174 -22.00 -5.64 -13.49
N GLU A 175 -23.28 -5.55 -13.85
CA GLU A 175 -23.77 -4.97 -15.09
C GLU A 175 -23.52 -3.46 -15.23
N MET A 176 -23.30 -2.74 -14.13
CA MET A 176 -22.99 -1.31 -14.13
C MET A 176 -21.50 -1.02 -14.21
N GLU A 177 -20.66 -2.03 -13.99
CA GLU A 177 -19.22 -1.84 -13.88
C GLU A 177 -18.55 -1.73 -15.25
N TRP A 178 -19.01 -2.50 -16.23
CA TRP A 178 -18.42 -2.57 -17.56
C TRP A 178 -19.16 -1.65 -18.53
N ASP A 179 -18.42 -0.84 -19.29
CA ASP A 179 -19.02 0.06 -20.28
C ASP A 179 -18.25 0.06 -21.61
N ALA A 180 -18.90 0.57 -22.66
CA ALA A 180 -18.32 0.62 -24.00
C ALA A 180 -17.03 1.45 -24.08
N GLY A 181 -16.80 2.35 -23.12
CA GLY A 181 -15.58 3.15 -23.03
C GLY A 181 -14.35 2.34 -22.66
N ASP A 182 -14.50 1.17 -22.03
CA ASP A 182 -13.37 0.31 -21.68
C ASP A 182 -12.56 -0.10 -22.92
N ALA A 183 -13.21 -0.35 -24.06
CA ALA A 183 -12.52 -0.77 -25.29
C ALA A 183 -11.67 0.33 -25.96
N SER A 184 -12.00 1.61 -25.75
CA SER A 184 -11.40 2.74 -26.46
C SER A 184 -10.55 3.66 -25.59
N CYS A 185 -10.60 3.51 -24.26
CA CYS A 185 -9.83 4.32 -23.33
C CYS A 185 -8.45 3.72 -23.03
N LEU A 186 -7.62 4.55 -22.40
CA LEU A 186 -6.33 4.13 -21.90
C LEU A 186 -6.49 3.58 -20.48
N HIS A 187 -5.88 2.43 -20.20
CA HIS A 187 -5.88 1.83 -18.88
C HIS A 187 -4.50 1.93 -18.25
N ALA A 188 -4.46 2.03 -16.93
CA ALA A 188 -3.26 1.86 -16.14
C ALA A 188 -3.45 0.70 -15.15
N VAL A 189 -2.46 -0.16 -15.04
CA VAL A 189 -2.44 -1.26 -14.05
C VAL A 189 -1.08 -1.28 -13.36
N ALA A 190 -1.10 -1.29 -12.03
CA ALA A 190 0.10 -1.36 -11.21
C ALA A 190 0.41 -2.81 -10.82
N TYR A 191 1.63 -3.26 -11.09
CA TYR A 191 2.12 -4.59 -10.79
C TYR A 191 3.23 -4.54 -9.75
N ASN A 192 3.25 -5.48 -8.81
CA ASN A 192 4.41 -5.66 -7.93
C ASN A 192 5.53 -6.48 -8.61
N ARG A 193 6.66 -6.62 -7.92
CA ARG A 193 7.80 -7.44 -8.37
C ARG A 193 7.53 -8.94 -8.53
N LEU A 194 6.37 -9.43 -8.09
CA LEU A 194 5.93 -10.81 -8.28
C LEU A 194 4.94 -10.93 -9.46
N GLY A 195 4.70 -9.85 -10.22
CA GLY A 195 3.77 -9.83 -11.36
C GLY A 195 2.30 -9.74 -10.95
N LYS A 196 1.98 -9.48 -9.68
CA LYS A 196 0.60 -9.36 -9.20
C LYS A 196 0.08 -7.95 -9.46
N ALA A 197 -1.05 -7.85 -10.13
CA ALA A 197 -1.79 -6.60 -10.28
C ALA A 197 -2.39 -6.15 -8.94
N LEU A 198 -2.20 -4.88 -8.56
CA LEU A 198 -2.57 -4.33 -7.25
C LEU A 198 -3.58 -3.18 -7.33
N ALA A 199 -3.54 -2.42 -8.41
CA ALA A 199 -4.37 -1.25 -8.63
C ALA A 199 -4.59 -1.00 -10.11
N THR A 200 -5.68 -0.32 -10.43
CA THR A 200 -6.01 0.06 -11.80
C THR A 200 -6.75 1.40 -11.84
N GLY A 201 -6.79 2.00 -13.02
CA GLY A 201 -7.61 3.15 -13.37
C GLY A 201 -7.63 3.32 -14.89
N ARG A 202 -8.49 4.19 -15.38
CA ARG A 202 -8.58 4.51 -16.81
C ARG A 202 -8.60 6.01 -17.06
N LEU A 203 -8.18 6.40 -18.26
CA LEU A 203 -8.21 7.75 -18.79
C LEU A 203 -9.01 7.76 -20.10
N LEU A 204 -10.12 8.48 -20.10
CA LEU A 204 -11.03 8.65 -21.25
C LEU A 204 -11.09 10.14 -21.63
N GLU A 205 -11.21 10.47 -22.91
CA GLU A 205 -11.59 11.84 -23.29
C GLU A 205 -13.01 12.14 -22.82
N HIS A 206 -13.21 13.25 -22.10
CA HIS A 206 -14.54 13.68 -21.68
C HIS A 206 -15.13 14.67 -22.68
N VAL A 207 -14.35 15.71 -23.00
CA VAL A 207 -14.61 16.71 -24.04
C VAL A 207 -13.26 17.14 -24.63
N PRO A 208 -13.22 17.76 -25.83
CA PRO A 208 -11.96 18.15 -26.44
C PRO A 208 -11.03 18.94 -25.51
N GLY A 209 -9.87 18.35 -25.21
CA GLY A 209 -8.85 18.93 -24.33
C GLY A 209 -9.05 18.71 -22.82
N VAL A 210 -10.07 17.96 -22.40
CA VAL A 210 -10.32 17.56 -21.00
C VAL A 210 -10.53 16.06 -20.92
N ALA A 211 -9.75 15.37 -20.09
CA ALA A 211 -9.89 13.94 -19.86
C ALA A 211 -10.57 13.63 -18.53
N LYS A 212 -11.24 12.47 -18.46
CA LYS A 212 -11.81 11.91 -17.25
C LYS A 212 -10.98 10.73 -16.78
N ILE A 213 -10.50 10.81 -15.54
CA ILE A 213 -9.96 9.66 -14.82
C ILE A 213 -11.11 8.96 -14.09
N GLY A 214 -11.19 7.65 -14.23
CA GLY A 214 -12.24 6.84 -13.61
C GLY A 214 -11.78 5.42 -13.32
N ARG A 215 -12.68 4.62 -12.74
CA ARG A 215 -12.44 3.21 -12.39
C ARG A 215 -11.15 2.99 -11.58
N MET A 216 -10.81 4.00 -10.77
CA MET A 216 -9.66 3.93 -9.87
C MET A 216 -9.95 2.94 -8.74
N ALA A 217 -9.22 1.83 -8.71
CA ALA A 217 -9.38 0.77 -7.73
C ALA A 217 -8.02 0.31 -7.21
N VAL A 218 -7.94 0.07 -5.89
CA VAL A 218 -6.75 -0.48 -5.22
C VAL A 218 -7.22 -1.61 -4.31
N LEU A 219 -6.57 -2.77 -4.41
CA LEU A 219 -6.84 -3.90 -3.52
C LEU A 219 -6.74 -3.48 -2.05
N ARG A 220 -7.70 -3.91 -1.22
CA ARG A 220 -7.83 -3.48 0.18
C ARG A 220 -6.52 -3.55 0.98
N PRO A 221 -5.70 -4.64 0.90
CA PRO A 221 -4.43 -4.70 1.64
C PRO A 221 -3.40 -3.64 1.22
N MET A 222 -3.49 -3.10 0.01
CA MET A 222 -2.54 -2.12 -0.55
C MET A 222 -2.99 -0.66 -0.39
N ARG A 223 -4.18 -0.42 0.16
CA ARG A 223 -4.65 0.94 0.48
C ARG A 223 -3.82 1.54 1.61
N GLY A 224 -3.76 2.86 1.66
CA GLY A 224 -2.88 3.59 2.58
C GLY A 224 -1.39 3.55 2.19
N GLY A 225 -1.02 2.79 1.15
CA GLY A 225 0.28 2.87 0.50
C GLY A 225 0.31 3.87 -0.66
N GLN A 226 1.32 3.74 -1.53
CA GLN A 226 1.53 4.65 -2.66
C GLN A 226 0.98 4.14 -4.01
N VAL A 227 0.48 2.90 -4.08
CA VAL A 227 0.12 2.25 -5.34
C VAL A 227 -0.95 3.03 -6.13
N GLY A 228 -2.02 3.46 -5.46
CA GLY A 228 -3.08 4.26 -6.11
C GLY A 228 -2.59 5.63 -6.62
N ARG A 229 -1.62 6.23 -5.90
CA ARG A 229 -0.99 7.49 -6.32
C ARG A 229 -0.18 7.30 -7.60
N GLN A 230 0.58 6.21 -7.70
CA GLN A 230 1.37 5.89 -8.90
C GLN A 230 0.49 5.64 -10.13
N VAL A 231 -0.64 4.94 -9.98
CA VAL A 231 -1.63 4.78 -11.06
C VAL A 231 -2.18 6.14 -11.51
N LEU A 232 -2.58 6.98 -10.55
CA LEU A 232 -3.09 8.32 -10.84
C LEU A 232 -2.06 9.18 -11.59
N GLU A 233 -0.80 9.18 -11.13
CA GLU A 233 0.29 9.93 -11.75
C GLU A 233 0.60 9.43 -13.17
N ALA A 234 0.59 8.11 -13.39
CA ALA A 234 0.79 7.53 -14.71
C ALA A 234 -0.33 7.94 -15.70
N LEU A 235 -1.60 7.91 -15.27
CA LEU A 235 -2.72 8.37 -16.09
C LEU A 235 -2.64 9.86 -16.39
N MET A 236 -2.23 10.68 -15.41
CA MET A 236 -2.03 12.11 -15.62
C MET A 236 -0.88 12.40 -16.59
N ALA A 237 0.25 11.70 -16.47
CA ALA A 237 1.37 11.83 -17.40
C ALA A 237 0.95 11.45 -18.82
N ALA A 238 0.26 10.31 -18.98
CA ALA A 238 -0.30 9.89 -20.25
C ALA A 238 -1.32 10.89 -20.82
N GLY A 239 -2.03 11.61 -19.95
CA GLY A 239 -2.94 12.68 -20.34
C GLY A 239 -2.21 13.92 -20.89
N ARG A 240 -1.11 14.34 -20.24
CA ARG A 240 -0.23 15.42 -20.71
C ARG A 240 0.33 15.12 -22.10
N GLU A 241 0.83 13.90 -22.30
CA GLU A 241 1.37 13.45 -23.58
C GLU A 241 0.34 13.46 -24.72
N ARG A 242 -0.94 13.29 -24.39
CA ARG A 242 -2.06 13.35 -25.33
C ARG A 242 -2.59 14.76 -25.56
N GLY A 243 -2.02 15.77 -24.92
CA GLY A 243 -2.39 17.17 -25.09
C GLY A 243 -3.65 17.60 -24.31
N TYR A 244 -4.10 16.82 -23.34
CA TYR A 244 -5.15 17.27 -22.43
C TYR A 244 -4.63 18.36 -21.50
N ARG A 245 -5.44 19.39 -21.27
CA ARG A 245 -5.11 20.56 -20.44
C ARG A 245 -5.64 20.42 -19.02
N GLU A 246 -6.67 19.61 -18.84
CA GLU A 246 -7.35 19.37 -17.57
C GLU A 246 -7.71 17.89 -17.46
N VAL A 247 -7.67 17.37 -16.23
CA VAL A 247 -8.30 16.11 -15.86
C VAL A 247 -9.41 16.36 -14.84
N LEU A 248 -10.53 15.67 -15.02
CA LEU A 248 -11.60 15.60 -14.05
C LEU A 248 -11.82 14.15 -13.59
N LEU A 249 -12.47 13.99 -12.45
CA LEU A 249 -12.89 12.71 -11.91
C LEU A 249 -14.12 12.88 -11.02
N HIS A 250 -14.86 11.78 -10.85
CA HIS A 250 -15.90 11.67 -9.85
C HIS A 250 -15.31 10.93 -8.65
N ALA A 251 -14.95 11.64 -7.60
CA ALA A 251 -14.41 11.03 -6.39
C ALA A 251 -15.54 10.57 -5.49
N GLN A 252 -15.51 9.31 -5.03
CA GLN A 252 -16.29 8.92 -3.84
C GLN A 252 -15.91 9.84 -2.68
N LEU A 253 -16.89 10.23 -1.84
CA LEU A 253 -16.63 11.12 -0.69
C LEU A 253 -15.50 10.60 0.23
N SER A 254 -15.43 9.28 0.42
CA SER A 254 -14.38 8.61 1.18
C SER A 254 -12.98 8.74 0.56
N ALA A 255 -12.90 8.98 -0.76
CA ALA A 255 -11.67 9.13 -1.53
C ALA A 255 -11.32 10.59 -1.86
N ALA A 256 -12.20 11.57 -1.60
CA ALA A 256 -11.96 12.98 -1.92
C ALA A 256 -10.65 13.53 -1.31
N GLY A 257 -10.31 13.12 -0.08
CA GLY A 257 -9.06 13.50 0.57
C GLY A 257 -7.81 12.96 -0.15
N PHE A 258 -7.89 11.79 -0.79
CA PHE A 258 -6.80 11.26 -1.61
C PHE A 258 -6.52 12.14 -2.82
N TYR A 259 -7.57 12.55 -3.55
CA TYR A 259 -7.43 13.42 -4.71
C TYR A 259 -7.05 14.86 -4.33
N THR A 260 -7.52 15.36 -3.19
CA THR A 260 -7.11 16.67 -2.66
C THR A 260 -5.60 16.73 -2.43
N ARG A 261 -5.01 15.69 -1.81
CA ARG A 261 -3.54 15.59 -1.65
C ARG A 261 -2.80 15.43 -2.98
N ALA A 262 -3.49 14.94 -3.99
CA ALA A 262 -3.00 14.88 -5.37
C ALA A 262 -3.18 16.20 -6.13
N GLY A 263 -3.62 17.28 -5.48
CA GLY A 263 -3.78 18.61 -6.09
C GLY A 263 -5.09 18.81 -6.85
N PHE A 264 -6.06 17.91 -6.72
CA PHE A 264 -7.40 18.13 -7.28
C PHE A 264 -8.22 19.05 -6.39
N VAL A 265 -9.03 19.89 -7.02
CA VAL A 265 -9.98 20.78 -6.33
C VAL A 265 -11.40 20.34 -6.63
N GLN A 266 -12.29 20.46 -5.65
CA GLN A 266 -13.71 20.16 -5.82
C GLN A 266 -14.36 21.17 -6.79
N ARG A 267 -15.19 20.68 -7.69
CA ARG A 267 -16.04 21.46 -8.61
C ARG A 267 -17.48 20.98 -8.43
N GLY A 268 -18.39 21.90 -8.07
CA GLY A 268 -19.81 21.58 -7.93
C GLY A 268 -20.22 20.86 -6.62
N PRO A 269 -21.53 20.54 -6.49
CA PRO A 269 -22.10 19.91 -5.30
C PRO A 269 -21.80 18.41 -5.23
N VAL A 270 -22.07 17.82 -4.07
CA VAL A 270 -22.11 16.37 -3.90
C VAL A 270 -23.31 15.80 -4.66
N PHE A 271 -23.13 14.68 -5.33
CA PHE A 271 -24.18 13.94 -6.05
C PHE A 271 -24.09 12.44 -5.74
N GLU A 272 -25.09 11.67 -6.16
CA GLU A 272 -25.14 10.23 -5.95
C GLU A 272 -24.90 9.48 -7.26
N GLU A 273 -24.06 8.44 -7.23
CA GLU A 273 -23.79 7.54 -8.36
C GLU A 273 -23.72 6.11 -7.82
N ALA A 274 -24.56 5.20 -8.35
CA ALA A 274 -24.71 3.82 -7.88
C ALA A 274 -24.94 3.68 -6.35
N GLY A 275 -25.72 4.58 -5.74
CA GLY A 275 -25.99 4.56 -4.30
C GLY A 275 -24.85 5.10 -3.42
N ILE A 276 -23.79 5.64 -4.03
CA ILE A 276 -22.61 6.14 -3.32
C ILE A 276 -22.49 7.65 -3.56
N GLY A 277 -22.22 8.40 -2.48
CA GLY A 277 -21.95 9.83 -2.56
C GLY A 277 -20.63 10.12 -3.28
N HIS A 278 -20.69 10.99 -4.29
CA HIS A 278 -19.58 11.43 -5.11
C HIS A 278 -19.48 12.95 -5.16
N VAL A 279 -18.31 13.43 -5.55
CA VAL A 279 -18.04 14.84 -5.83
C VAL A 279 -17.15 14.95 -7.06
N GLU A 280 -17.44 15.89 -7.94
CA GLU A 280 -16.57 16.16 -9.08
C GLU A 280 -15.33 16.90 -8.59
N MET A 281 -14.16 16.45 -9.05
CA MET A 281 -12.89 17.09 -8.75
C MET A 281 -12.06 17.22 -10.02
N VAL A 282 -11.29 18.30 -10.09
CA VAL A 282 -10.57 18.72 -11.30
C VAL A 282 -9.14 19.13 -10.98
N ARG A 283 -8.24 18.97 -11.95
CA ARG A 283 -6.86 19.40 -11.85
C ARG A 283 -6.29 19.74 -13.23
N ASP A 284 -5.56 20.84 -13.30
CA ASP A 284 -4.81 21.19 -14.51
C ASP A 284 -3.65 20.20 -14.75
N LEU A 285 -3.44 19.89 -16.03
CA LEU A 285 -2.35 19.05 -16.52
C LEU A 285 -1.14 19.88 -16.93
#